data_AF-A0AA40Y0M7-F1
#
_entry.id   AF-A0AA40Y0M7-F1
#
_cell.length_a   1.000
_cell.length_b   1.000
_cell.length_c   1.000
_cell.angle_alpha   90.00
_cell.angle_beta   90.00
_cell.angle_gamma   90.00
#
_symmetry.space_group_name_H-M   'P 1'
#
loop_
_entity.id
_entity.type
_entity.pdbx_description
1 polymer ?
#
loop_
_entity_poly.entity_id
_entity_poly.type
_entity_poly.pdbx_seq_one_letter_code
_entity_poly.pdbx_strand_id
1 'polypeptide(L)'
;MPDNSDYFDFEEDIHDFDEDGFEARVWNLLVLINPGDEELALQQFNRWREHLAEDGQPLEADSDWLPALFTAIAWQSGFEVERDDLDSLQSAVNELSARFNLQLDWGGDLDDEDFAEDLDGVQLMSTAFDRLREHNYTLWSVDAGSDGFTGVMALTRDDDAMLALCSLLNVEIRLGSDPF
;
A
#
# COMPACT_ATOMS: atom_id res chain seq x y z
N MET A 1 47.14 -15.79 5.70
CA MET A 1 46.42 -14.50 5.73
C MET A 1 46.80 -13.74 4.48
N PRO A 2 45.87 -13.10 3.76
CA PRO A 2 44.62 -12.42 4.21
C PRO A 2 43.40 -13.37 4.10
N ASP A 3 42.25 -13.28 4.77
CA ASP A 3 41.46 -12.21 5.45
C ASP A 3 41.24 -10.97 4.59
N ASN A 4 40.15 -10.98 3.83
CA ASN A 4 39.46 -9.77 3.41
C ASN A 4 37.98 -10.11 3.24
N SER A 5 37.23 -9.94 4.33
CA SER A 5 35.98 -9.19 4.36
C SER A 5 35.32 -8.87 3.00
N ASP A 6 34.62 -9.84 2.43
CA ASP A 6 33.42 -9.54 1.64
C ASP A 6 32.23 -9.81 2.57
N TYR A 7 32.14 -8.97 3.60
CA TYR A 7 30.83 -8.62 4.14
C TYR A 7 30.06 -8.12 2.93
N PHE A 8 29.00 -8.83 2.55
CA PHE A 8 28.01 -8.34 1.60
C PHE A 8 27.57 -6.96 2.12
N ASP A 9 28.15 -5.93 1.53
CA ASP A 9 27.66 -4.58 1.60
C ASP A 9 26.33 -4.63 0.85
N PHE A 10 25.26 -4.91 1.59
CA PHE A 10 23.95 -4.41 1.22
C PHE A 10 24.04 -2.89 1.39
N GLU A 11 24.79 -2.22 0.49
CA GLU A 11 24.32 -0.94 0.00
C GLU A 11 22.99 -1.29 -0.68
N GLU A 12 21.92 -1.33 0.12
CA GLU A 12 20.59 -1.01 -0.41
C GLU A 12 20.81 0.30 -1.15
N ASP A 13 20.84 0.23 -2.48
CA ASP A 13 20.79 1.39 -3.35
C ASP A 13 19.56 2.17 -2.88
N ILE A 14 19.79 3.17 -2.02
CA ILE A 14 18.75 4.07 -1.56
C ILE A 14 18.37 4.83 -2.82
N HIS A 15 17.33 4.35 -3.50
CA HIS A 15 16.97 4.86 -4.80
C HIS A 15 16.68 6.36 -4.64
N ASP A 16 17.50 7.20 -5.28
CA ASP A 16 17.38 8.64 -5.16
C ASP A 16 16.19 9.10 -6.00
N PHE A 17 15.03 9.24 -5.34
CA PHE A 17 13.78 9.66 -5.97
C PHE A 17 13.69 11.16 -6.24
N ASP A 18 14.64 11.96 -5.73
CA ASP A 18 14.59 13.42 -5.84
C ASP A 18 14.80 13.87 -7.29
N GLU A 19 15.64 13.15 -8.06
CA GLU A 19 15.90 13.44 -9.47
C GLU A 19 14.77 12.98 -10.41
N ASP A 20 13.87 12.13 -9.93
CA ASP A 20 12.79 11.55 -10.74
C ASP A 20 11.70 12.57 -11.05
N GLY A 21 11.17 12.49 -12.28
CA GLY A 21 9.94 13.19 -12.65
C GLY A 21 8.72 12.62 -11.95
N PHE A 22 7.61 13.37 -11.92
CA PHE A 22 6.36 12.95 -11.27
C PHE A 22 5.87 11.56 -11.70
N GLU A 23 5.78 11.29 -13.00
CA GLU A 23 5.39 9.98 -13.53
C GLU A 23 6.33 8.85 -13.06
N ALA A 24 7.63 9.10 -12.97
CA ALA A 24 8.61 8.11 -12.51
C ALA A 24 8.45 7.82 -11.01
N ARG A 25 8.12 8.83 -10.20
CA ARG A 25 7.80 8.63 -8.78
C ARG A 25 6.52 7.82 -8.57
N VAL A 26 5.47 8.08 -9.36
CA VAL A 26 4.24 7.26 -9.34
C VAL A 26 4.51 5.83 -9.80
N TRP A 27 5.36 5.66 -10.81
CA TRP A 27 5.83 4.33 -11.22
C TRP A 27 6.55 3.60 -10.08
N ASN A 28 7.51 4.25 -9.42
CA ASN A 28 8.24 3.65 -8.31
C ASN A 28 7.30 3.27 -7.15
N LEU A 29 6.30 4.11 -6.83
CA LEU A 29 5.27 3.77 -5.85
C LEU A 29 4.50 2.50 -6.25
N LEU A 30 4.10 2.39 -7.52
CA LEU A 30 3.41 1.19 -8.03
C LEU A 30 4.26 -0.07 -7.94
N VAL A 31 5.58 0.03 -8.16
CA VAL A 31 6.51 -1.08 -7.99
C VAL A 31 6.58 -1.51 -6.52
N LEU A 32 6.65 -0.56 -5.58
CA LEU A 32 6.71 -0.87 -4.15
C LEU A 32 5.45 -1.59 -3.64
N ILE A 33 4.26 -1.18 -4.10
CA ILE A 33 2.99 -1.83 -3.70
C ILE A 33 2.69 -3.12 -4.48
N ASN A 34 3.52 -3.46 -5.48
CA ASN A 34 3.44 -4.70 -6.25
C ASN A 34 4.76 -5.49 -6.17
N PRO A 35 5.19 -5.92 -4.97
CA PRO A 35 6.50 -6.52 -4.80
C PRO A 35 6.65 -7.81 -5.64
N GLY A 36 7.58 -7.77 -6.59
CA GLY A 36 7.86 -8.89 -7.49
C GLY A 36 6.90 -9.04 -8.66
N ASP A 37 5.97 -8.11 -8.88
CA ASP A 37 4.98 -8.13 -9.97
C ASP A 37 4.99 -6.79 -10.75
N GLU A 38 6.09 -6.54 -11.45
CA GLU A 38 6.24 -5.36 -12.31
C GLU A 38 5.27 -5.35 -13.50
N GLU A 39 4.78 -6.52 -13.93
CA GLU A 39 3.81 -6.62 -15.01
C GLU A 39 2.46 -6.03 -14.58
N LEU A 40 1.98 -6.38 -13.38
CA LEU A 40 0.79 -5.77 -12.82
C LEU A 40 0.99 -4.28 -12.51
N ALA A 41 2.15 -3.89 -12.00
CA ALA A 41 2.48 -2.47 -11.81
C ALA A 41 2.38 -1.69 -13.13
N LEU A 42 2.87 -2.25 -14.25
CA LEU A 42 2.76 -1.63 -15.58
C LEU A 42 1.32 -1.53 -16.07
N GLN A 43 0.51 -2.56 -15.85
CA GLN A 43 -0.91 -2.53 -16.20
C GLN A 43 -1.64 -1.43 -15.42
N GLN A 44 -1.39 -1.33 -14.11
CA GLN A 44 -1.98 -0.31 -13.24
C GLN A 44 -1.51 1.09 -13.61
N PHE A 45 -0.23 1.27 -13.93
CA PHE A 45 0.32 2.55 -14.37
C PHE A 45 -0.35 3.04 -15.66
N ASN A 46 -0.57 2.15 -16.63
CA ASN A 46 -1.28 2.49 -17.85
C ASN A 46 -2.74 2.87 -17.57
N ARG A 47 -3.46 2.09 -16.75
CA ARG A 47 -4.84 2.37 -16.37
C ARG A 47 -4.98 3.71 -15.63
N TRP A 48 -4.05 4.03 -14.74
CA TRP A 48 -4.00 5.32 -14.06
C TRP A 48 -3.88 6.50 -15.05
N ARG A 49 -2.96 6.40 -16.03
CA ARG A 49 -2.82 7.44 -17.06
C ARG A 49 -4.07 7.57 -17.94
N GLU A 50 -4.74 6.46 -18.23
CA GLU A 50 -6.01 6.46 -18.95
C GLU A 50 -7.09 7.20 -18.16
N HIS A 51 -7.25 6.92 -16.86
CA HIS A 51 -8.20 7.63 -16.01
C HIS A 51 -7.91 9.14 -15.92
N LEU A 52 -6.65 9.55 -15.76
CA LEU A 52 -6.30 10.97 -15.78
C LEU A 52 -6.64 11.65 -17.12
N ALA A 53 -6.39 10.97 -18.23
CA ALA A 53 -6.71 11.48 -19.55
C ALA A 53 -8.24 11.60 -19.75
N GLU A 54 -9.01 10.63 -19.24
CA GLU A 54 -10.48 10.65 -19.27
C GLU A 54 -11.05 11.82 -18.44
N ASP A 55 -10.45 12.09 -17.28
CA ASP A 55 -10.82 13.20 -16.39
C ASP A 55 -10.25 14.56 -16.82
N GLY A 56 -9.45 14.58 -17.89
CA GLY A 56 -8.80 15.78 -18.41
C GLY A 56 -7.75 16.38 -17.46
N GLN A 57 -7.21 15.56 -16.56
CA GLN A 57 -6.15 15.95 -15.62
C GLN A 57 -4.77 15.86 -16.30
N PRO A 58 -3.86 16.83 -16.05
CA PRO A 58 -2.48 16.70 -16.48
C PRO A 58 -1.71 15.64 -15.69
N LEU A 59 -0.60 15.16 -16.25
CA LEU A 59 0.34 14.25 -15.58
C LEU A 59 1.35 15.04 -14.74
N GLU A 60 0.84 15.79 -13.77
CA GLU A 60 1.63 16.69 -12.92
C GLU A 60 1.23 16.56 -11.45
N ALA A 61 2.18 16.81 -10.53
CA ALA A 61 1.99 16.62 -9.09
C ALA A 61 0.87 17.48 -8.49
N ASP A 62 0.58 18.65 -9.07
CA ASP A 62 -0.46 19.57 -8.61
C ASP A 62 -1.89 19.16 -9.07
N SER A 63 -2.01 18.06 -9.83
CA SER A 63 -3.30 17.55 -10.33
C SER A 63 -3.99 16.66 -9.30
N ASP A 64 -5.29 16.43 -9.46
CA ASP A 64 -6.04 15.52 -8.58
C ASP A 64 -5.85 14.05 -9.01
N TRP A 65 -4.64 13.54 -8.84
CA TRP A 65 -4.22 12.26 -9.45
C TRP A 65 -4.43 11.03 -8.57
N LEU A 66 -4.56 11.22 -7.26
CA LEU A 66 -4.62 10.14 -6.27
C LEU A 66 -5.92 9.32 -6.36
N PRO A 67 -7.12 9.92 -6.55
CA PRO A 67 -8.35 9.14 -6.73
C PRO A 67 -8.31 8.24 -7.98
N ALA A 68 -7.72 8.74 -9.07
CA ALA A 68 -7.50 7.96 -10.28
C ALA A 68 -6.52 6.80 -10.04
N LEU A 69 -5.50 6.99 -9.19
CA LEU A 69 -4.57 5.92 -8.83
C LEU A 69 -5.31 4.82 -8.03
N PHE A 70 -6.08 5.19 -7.02
CA PHE A 70 -6.83 4.22 -6.21
C PHE A 70 -7.86 3.47 -7.04
N THR A 71 -8.52 4.13 -7.98
CA THR A 71 -9.38 3.47 -8.97
C THR A 71 -8.59 2.45 -9.82
N ALA A 72 -7.36 2.80 -10.23
CA ALA A 72 -6.56 1.94 -11.06
C ALA A 72 -6.04 0.68 -10.33
N ILE A 73 -5.78 0.77 -9.02
CA ILE A 73 -5.23 -0.32 -8.20
C ILE A 73 -6.28 -1.06 -7.36
N ALA A 74 -7.53 -0.59 -7.36
CA ALA A 74 -8.60 -1.06 -6.49
C ALA A 74 -8.72 -2.59 -6.49
N TRP A 75 -8.78 -3.17 -5.28
CA TRP A 75 -8.89 -4.62 -5.02
C TRP A 75 -7.76 -5.48 -5.59
N GLN A 76 -6.75 -4.86 -6.21
CA GLN A 76 -5.57 -5.54 -6.71
C GLN A 76 -4.38 -5.19 -5.83
N SER A 77 -4.02 -3.91 -5.70
CA SER A 77 -2.82 -3.45 -4.97
C SER A 77 -3.10 -2.36 -3.95
N GLY A 78 -4.36 -2.00 -3.79
CA GLY A 78 -4.87 -1.17 -2.71
C GLY A 78 -6.36 -1.39 -2.52
N PHE A 79 -6.91 -0.79 -1.48
CA PHE A 79 -8.34 -0.80 -1.19
C PHE A 79 -8.80 0.57 -0.70
N GLU A 80 -10.09 0.80 -0.89
CA GLU A 80 -10.86 1.89 -0.29
C GLU A 80 -12.19 1.26 0.15
N VAL A 81 -12.50 1.33 1.45
CA VAL A 81 -13.69 0.70 2.05
C VAL A 81 -14.35 1.64 3.05
N GLU A 82 -15.67 1.53 3.22
CA GLU A 82 -16.39 2.32 4.22
C GLU A 82 -15.93 1.98 5.64
N ARG A 83 -15.88 2.99 6.52
CA ARG A 83 -15.29 2.85 7.86
C ARG A 83 -16.03 1.86 8.77
N ASP A 84 -17.34 1.74 8.57
CA ASP A 84 -18.22 0.86 9.34
C ASP A 84 -18.41 -0.51 8.67
N ASP A 85 -17.83 -0.75 7.49
CA ASP A 85 -17.94 -2.01 6.74
C ASP A 85 -16.74 -2.92 7.03
N LEU A 86 -16.80 -3.58 8.19
CA LEU A 86 -15.73 -4.47 8.67
C LEU A 86 -15.53 -5.69 7.77
N ASP A 87 -16.61 -6.23 7.19
CA ASP A 87 -16.57 -7.37 6.27
C ASP A 87 -15.82 -7.02 4.99
N SER A 88 -16.12 -5.86 4.39
CA SER A 88 -15.40 -5.38 3.22
C SER A 88 -13.93 -5.09 3.53
N LEU A 89 -13.63 -4.52 4.69
CA LEU A 89 -12.25 -4.28 5.12
C LEU A 89 -11.47 -5.59 5.25
N GLN A 90 -12.01 -6.56 5.99
CA GLN A 90 -11.37 -7.86 6.19
C GLN A 90 -11.17 -8.56 4.84
N SER A 91 -12.18 -8.54 3.97
CA SER A 91 -12.13 -9.12 2.63
C SER A 91 -11.06 -8.45 1.77
N ALA A 92 -11.00 -7.11 1.75
CA ALA A 92 -10.02 -6.38 0.96
C ALA A 92 -8.57 -6.69 1.38
N VAL A 93 -8.30 -6.73 2.70
CA VAL A 93 -6.98 -7.08 3.22
C VAL A 93 -6.64 -8.55 2.93
N ASN A 94 -7.60 -9.47 3.04
CA ASN A 94 -7.41 -10.88 2.71
C ASN A 94 -7.07 -11.06 1.22
N GLU A 95 -7.77 -10.37 0.31
CA GLU A 95 -7.48 -10.41 -1.13
C GLU A 95 -6.07 -9.86 -1.44
N LEU A 96 -5.68 -8.73 -0.83
CA LEU A 96 -4.32 -8.20 -0.96
C LEU A 96 -3.26 -9.20 -0.49
N SER A 97 -3.51 -9.85 0.65
CA SER A 97 -2.60 -10.81 1.27
C SER A 97 -2.48 -12.10 0.43
N ALA A 98 -3.61 -12.57 -0.11
CA ALA A 98 -3.70 -13.80 -0.89
C ALA A 98 -2.85 -13.75 -2.17
N ARG A 99 -2.65 -12.57 -2.76
CA ARG A 99 -1.74 -12.35 -3.91
C ARG A 99 -0.31 -12.84 -3.65
N PHE A 100 0.13 -12.73 -2.39
CA PHE A 100 1.46 -13.16 -1.96
C PHE A 100 1.42 -14.50 -1.21
N ASN A 101 0.32 -15.25 -1.38
CA ASN A 101 0.09 -16.53 -0.73
C ASN A 101 0.16 -16.43 0.81
N LEU A 102 -0.32 -15.31 1.36
CA LEU A 102 -0.47 -15.08 2.79
C LEU A 102 -1.93 -15.28 3.19
N GLN A 103 -2.12 -15.86 4.38
CA GLN A 103 -3.42 -16.00 5.01
C GLN A 103 -3.33 -15.39 6.41
N LEU A 104 -4.13 -14.35 6.65
CA LEU A 104 -4.12 -13.66 7.94
C LEU A 104 -4.99 -14.38 8.96
N ASP A 105 -4.50 -14.43 10.20
CA ASP A 105 -5.24 -14.93 11.35
C ASP A 105 -5.82 -13.76 12.14
N TRP A 106 -7.12 -13.53 11.95
CA TRP A 106 -7.89 -12.49 12.62
C TRP A 106 -8.26 -12.84 14.08
N GLY A 107 -8.03 -14.09 14.52
CA GLY A 107 -8.38 -14.55 15.85
C GLY A 107 -9.87 -14.89 16.05
N GLY A 108 -10.70 -14.70 15.02
CA GLY A 108 -12.13 -14.98 15.02
C GLY A 108 -12.75 -14.74 13.65
N ASP A 109 -14.08 -14.88 13.58
CA ASP A 109 -14.89 -14.64 12.39
C ASP A 109 -15.84 -13.47 12.68
N LEU A 110 -16.02 -12.56 11.71
CA LEU A 110 -16.96 -11.43 11.85
C LEU A 110 -18.41 -11.88 11.91
N ASP A 111 -18.73 -13.08 11.39
CA ASP A 111 -20.04 -13.73 11.54
C ASP A 111 -20.32 -14.18 12.99
N ASP A 112 -19.32 -14.20 13.88
CA ASP A 112 -19.47 -14.50 15.30
C ASP A 112 -19.78 -13.22 16.10
N GLU A 113 -21.02 -13.09 16.57
CA GLU A 113 -21.50 -11.94 17.34
C GLU A 113 -20.61 -11.66 18.57
N ASP A 114 -20.10 -12.69 19.25
CA ASP A 114 -19.24 -12.53 20.44
C ASP A 114 -17.86 -11.94 20.07
N PHE A 115 -17.37 -12.20 18.86
CA PHE A 115 -16.12 -11.64 18.35
C PHE A 115 -16.31 -10.22 17.80
N ALA A 116 -17.41 -9.97 17.10
CA ALA A 116 -17.68 -8.71 16.43
C ALA A 116 -18.15 -7.59 17.39
N GLU A 117 -18.72 -7.91 18.56
CA GLU A 117 -19.34 -6.92 19.46
C GLU A 117 -18.39 -5.77 19.87
N ASP A 118 -17.12 -6.07 20.10
CA ASP A 118 -16.11 -5.12 20.58
C ASP A 118 -15.10 -4.70 19.49
N LEU A 119 -15.32 -5.13 18.24
CA LEU A 119 -14.38 -4.92 17.15
C LEU A 119 -14.75 -3.70 16.30
N ASP A 120 -13.78 -2.86 16.01
CA ASP A 120 -13.89 -1.75 15.07
C ASP A 120 -12.84 -1.85 13.94
N GLY A 121 -13.01 -1.02 12.91
CA GLY A 121 -12.12 -1.04 11.75
C GLY A 121 -10.68 -0.64 12.07
N VAL A 122 -10.45 0.17 13.12
CA VAL A 122 -9.09 0.54 13.56
C VAL A 122 -8.39 -0.67 14.18
N GLN A 123 -9.10 -1.44 15.01
CA GLN A 123 -8.59 -2.68 15.59
C GLN A 123 -8.34 -3.74 14.52
N LEU A 124 -9.19 -3.83 13.48
CA LEU A 124 -8.94 -4.68 12.32
C LEU A 124 -7.69 -4.24 11.56
N MET A 125 -7.55 -2.96 11.22
CA MET A 125 -6.35 -2.43 10.56
C MET A 125 -5.08 -2.69 11.36
N SER A 126 -5.14 -2.54 12.69
CA SER A 126 -4.03 -2.85 13.59
C SER A 126 -3.69 -4.34 13.63
N THR A 127 -4.70 -5.21 13.69
CA THR A 127 -4.51 -6.66 13.64
C THR A 127 -3.87 -7.06 12.30
N ALA A 128 -4.38 -6.55 11.19
CA ALA A 128 -3.81 -6.79 9.86
C ALA A 128 -2.36 -6.35 9.76
N PHE A 129 -2.05 -5.16 10.28
CA PHE A 129 -0.69 -4.63 10.32
C PHE A 129 0.26 -5.58 11.07
N ASP A 130 -0.11 -6.01 12.29
CA ASP A 130 0.71 -6.91 13.09
C ASP A 130 0.93 -8.26 12.39
N ARG A 131 -0.14 -8.85 11.83
CA ARG A 131 -0.05 -10.13 11.11
C ARG A 131 0.80 -10.03 9.85
N LEU A 132 0.68 -8.95 9.08
CA LEU A 132 1.48 -8.75 7.87
C LEU A 132 2.96 -8.54 8.19
N ARG A 133 3.27 -7.87 9.31
CA ARG A 133 4.65 -7.67 9.77
C ARG A 133 5.36 -8.97 10.11
N GLU A 134 4.64 -9.98 10.63
CA GLU A 134 5.17 -11.34 10.82
C GLU A 134 5.66 -11.98 9.50
N HIS A 135 5.15 -11.51 8.36
CA HIS A 135 5.48 -11.99 7.02
C HIS A 135 6.39 -11.04 6.22
N ASN A 136 6.97 -10.01 6.84
CA ASN A 136 7.79 -8.96 6.21
C ASN A 136 7.02 -8.05 5.25
N TYR A 137 5.72 -7.86 5.50
CA TYR A 137 4.90 -6.87 4.81
C TYR A 137 4.43 -5.79 5.77
N THR A 138 4.28 -4.59 5.25
CA THR A 138 3.74 -3.44 5.98
C THR A 138 2.43 -3.04 5.34
N LEU A 139 1.37 -2.98 6.15
CA LEU A 139 0.11 -2.34 5.80
C LEU A 139 0.22 -0.83 6.03
N TRP A 140 -0.11 -0.05 5.02
CA TRP A 140 -0.13 1.40 5.06
C TRP A 140 -1.56 1.91 4.93
N SER A 141 -1.91 2.88 5.76
CA SER A 141 -3.12 3.69 5.61
C SER A 141 -2.75 4.96 4.86
N VAL A 142 -3.56 5.33 3.87
CA VAL A 142 -3.33 6.50 2.99
C VAL A 142 -4.47 7.48 3.17
N ASP A 143 -4.18 8.76 3.33
CA ASP A 143 -5.20 9.79 3.25
C ASP A 143 -5.51 10.08 1.78
N ALA A 144 -6.54 9.41 1.26
CA ALA A 144 -7.04 9.63 -0.08
C ALA A 144 -8.20 10.64 -0.13
N GLY A 145 -8.46 11.36 0.98
CA GLY A 145 -9.62 12.25 1.09
C GLY A 145 -10.97 11.53 1.15
N SER A 146 -10.96 10.21 1.37
CA SER A 146 -12.14 9.38 1.60
C SER A 146 -12.57 9.41 3.06
N ASP A 147 -13.87 9.33 3.34
CA ASP A 147 -14.39 9.15 4.72
C ASP A 147 -14.17 7.73 5.28
N GLY A 148 -13.66 6.81 4.45
CA GLY A 148 -13.40 5.40 4.76
C GLY A 148 -11.92 5.08 5.01
N PHE A 149 -11.63 3.77 5.12
CA PHE A 149 -10.25 3.30 5.15
C PHE A 149 -9.71 3.10 3.75
N THR A 150 -8.59 3.78 3.47
CA THR A 150 -7.82 3.57 2.26
C THR A 150 -6.45 3.03 2.62
N GLY A 151 -5.99 1.99 1.91
CA GLY A 151 -4.73 1.34 2.24
C GLY A 151 -4.07 0.58 1.11
N VAL A 152 -2.77 0.37 1.29
CA VAL A 152 -1.89 -0.38 0.38
C VAL A 152 -0.93 -1.25 1.21
N MET A 153 -0.25 -2.20 0.56
CA MET A 153 0.72 -3.07 1.20
C MET A 153 2.05 -3.05 0.44
N ALA A 154 3.16 -2.99 1.17
CA ALA A 154 4.52 -3.07 0.62
C ALA A 154 5.39 -3.99 1.47
N LEU A 155 6.62 -4.31 1.02
CA LEU A 155 7.56 -5.06 1.86
C LEU A 155 8.10 -4.18 2.98
N THR A 156 8.30 -4.77 4.16
CA THR A 156 8.81 -4.04 5.33
C THR A 156 10.21 -3.47 5.15
N ARG A 157 11.05 -4.09 4.32
CA ARG A 157 12.37 -3.52 3.98
C ARG A 157 12.27 -2.22 3.18
N ASP A 158 11.15 -2.00 2.50
CA ASP A 158 10.93 -0.82 1.66
C ASP A 158 10.20 0.30 2.43
N ASP A 159 10.07 0.19 3.76
CA ASP A 159 9.35 1.18 4.60
C ASP A 159 9.90 2.61 4.43
N ASP A 160 11.24 2.76 4.41
CA ASP A 160 11.89 4.06 4.25
C ASP A 160 11.66 4.62 2.83
N ALA A 161 11.67 3.76 1.80
CA ALA A 161 11.40 4.15 0.42
C ALA A 161 9.94 4.58 0.23
N MET A 162 8.99 3.87 0.86
CA MET A 162 7.57 4.25 0.87
C MET A 162 7.38 5.64 1.48
N LEU A 163 7.98 5.92 2.65
CA LEU A 163 7.91 7.23 3.29
C LEU A 163 8.51 8.34 2.43
N ALA A 164 9.68 8.10 1.84
CA ALA A 164 10.35 9.07 0.98
C ALA A 164 9.51 9.40 -0.27
N LEU A 165 9.02 8.39 -0.99
CA LEU A 165 8.20 8.58 -2.19
C LEU A 165 6.89 9.29 -1.88
N CYS A 166 6.16 8.86 -0.85
CA CYS A 166 4.91 9.51 -0.46
C CYS A 166 5.14 10.97 -0.05
N SER A 167 6.25 11.28 0.63
CA SER A 167 6.63 12.67 0.91
C SER A 167 6.87 13.49 -0.36
N LEU A 168 7.54 12.93 -1.37
CA LEU A 168 7.81 13.63 -2.65
C LEU A 168 6.58 13.79 -3.54
N LEU A 169 5.62 12.87 -3.40
CA LEU A 169 4.33 12.90 -4.08
C LEU A 169 3.28 13.71 -3.30
N ASN A 170 3.63 14.23 -2.12
CA ASN A 170 2.72 14.94 -1.22
C ASN A 170 1.46 14.10 -0.87
N VAL A 171 1.67 12.81 -0.62
CA VAL A 171 0.66 11.85 -0.18
C VAL A 171 0.87 11.59 1.31
N GLU A 172 -0.15 11.82 2.13
CA GLU A 172 -0.07 11.50 3.55
C GLU A 172 -0.30 10.01 3.77
N ILE A 173 0.63 9.36 4.48
CA ILE A 173 0.54 7.94 4.83
C ILE A 173 0.83 7.74 6.32
N ARG A 174 0.22 6.70 6.89
CA ARG A 174 0.46 6.21 8.25
C ARG A 174 0.56 4.69 8.23
N LEU A 175 1.13 4.13 9.29
CA LEU A 175 1.09 2.67 9.49
C LEU A 175 -0.36 2.23 9.72
N GLY A 176 -0.71 1.03 9.25
CA GLY A 176 -2.04 0.45 9.48
C GLY A 176 -2.41 0.31 10.96
N SER A 177 -1.44 0.33 11.88
CA SER A 177 -1.67 0.37 13.33
C SER A 177 -2.25 1.69 13.85
N ASP A 178 -2.14 2.78 13.08
CA ASP A 178 -2.64 4.12 13.42
C ASP A 178 -3.25 4.78 12.16
N PRO A 179 -4.36 4.23 11.64
CA PRO A 179 -4.97 4.69 10.39
C PRO A 179 -5.63 6.06 10.54
N PHE A 180 -5.88 6.74 9.40
CA PHE A 180 -6.57 8.03 9.35
C PHE A 180 -8.02 7.94 9.85
#